data_AF-A0A6J4MWK5-F1
#
_entry.id   AF-A0A6J4MWK5-F1
#
_cell.length_a   1.000
_cell.length_b   1.000
_cell.length_c   1.000
_cell.angle_alpha   90.00
_cell.angle_beta   90.00
_cell.angle_gamma   90.00
#
_symmetry.space_group_name_H-M   'P 1'
#
loop_
_entity.id
_entity.type
_entity.pdbx_description
1 polymer ?
#
loop_
_entity_poly.entity_id
_entity_poly.type
_entity_poly.pdbx_seq_one_letter_code
_entity_poly.pdbx_strand_id
1 'polypeptide(L)'
;MRNVRNRDGFTLIELMIVVVIIGILAAIAIPRFSAVSKNAKQAEAGSINKQICTLALTYKDQKGSTAYGTADLDDLESVGWDDATATAAQYFTFSFGSGVATATTKDAAQTKTEKMDCATGAITSS
;
A
#
# COMPACT_ATOMS: atom_id res chain seq x y z
N MET A 1 -56.27 -34.37 14.50
CA MET A 1 -55.01 -34.94 13.98
C MET A 1 -53.88 -33.99 14.36
N ARG A 2 -52.97 -34.42 15.24
CA ARG A 2 -51.88 -33.57 15.77
C ARG A 2 -50.66 -33.73 14.87
N ASN A 3 -50.35 -32.70 14.10
CA ASN A 3 -49.27 -32.70 13.13
C ASN A 3 -47.92 -32.68 13.90
N VAL A 4 -47.21 -33.81 13.93
CA VAL A 4 -45.89 -33.93 14.56
C VAL A 4 -44.90 -33.24 13.64
N ARG A 5 -44.47 -32.02 14.00
CA ARG A 5 -43.41 -31.32 13.28
C ARG A 5 -42.11 -32.07 13.54
N ASN A 6 -41.56 -32.70 12.50
CA ASN A 6 -40.25 -33.33 12.53
C ASN A 6 -39.22 -32.25 12.89
N ARG A 7 -38.61 -32.37 14.08
CA ARG A 7 -37.56 -31.44 14.52
C ARG A 7 -36.25 -32.00 14.00
N ASP A 8 -35.97 -31.75 12.72
CA ASP A 8 -34.67 -32.04 12.13
C ASP A 8 -33.65 -31.06 12.75
N GLY A 9 -32.93 -31.56 13.76
CA GLY A 9 -31.87 -30.82 14.44
C GLY A 9 -30.53 -31.04 13.75
N PHE A 10 -29.76 -29.96 13.60
CA PHE A 10 -28.40 -30.00 13.08
C PHE A 10 -27.54 -30.95 13.93
N THR A 11 -26.85 -31.89 13.29
CA THR A 11 -26.00 -32.83 14.01
C THR A 11 -24.68 -32.15 14.40
N LEU A 12 -24.11 -32.49 15.57
CA LEU A 12 -22.78 -31.99 15.96
C LEU A 12 -21.70 -32.40 14.96
N ILE A 13 -21.88 -33.55 14.29
CA ILE A 13 -20.95 -34.04 13.28
C ILE A 13 -21.03 -33.22 11.98
N GLU A 14 -22.21 -32.76 11.55
CA GLU A 14 -22.34 -31.81 10.44
C GLU A 14 -21.59 -30.52 10.75
N LEU A 15 -21.71 -29.99 11.96
CA LEU A 15 -21.00 -28.77 12.34
C LEU A 15 -19.48 -29.00 12.39
N MET A 16 -19.01 -30.15 12.91
CA MET A 16 -17.58 -30.50 12.94
C MET A 16 -16.95 -30.55 11.54
N ILE A 17 -17.61 -31.19 10.57
CA ILE A 17 -17.07 -31.30 9.21
C ILE A 17 -17.00 -29.91 8.55
N VAL A 18 -18.02 -29.06 8.78
CA VAL A 18 -18.05 -27.69 8.22
C VAL A 18 -16.88 -26.85 8.73
N VAL A 19 -16.60 -26.86 10.04
CA VAL A 19 -15.46 -26.08 10.58
C VAL A 19 -14.11 -26.62 10.11
N VAL A 20 -14.00 -27.94 9.88
CA VAL A 20 -12.78 -28.54 9.30
C VAL A 20 -12.58 -28.05 7.87
N ILE A 21 -13.62 -28.06 7.03
CA ILE A 21 -13.54 -27.57 5.64
C ILE A 21 -13.20 -26.07 5.62
N ILE A 22 -13.87 -25.24 6.43
CA ILE A 22 -13.57 -23.81 6.54
C ILE A 22 -12.12 -23.59 7.02
N GLY A 23 -11.64 -24.41 7.96
CA GLY A 23 -10.25 -24.36 8.44
C GLY A 23 -9.23 -24.60 7.34
N ILE A 24 -9.45 -25.60 6.47
CA ILE A 24 -8.56 -25.90 5.34
C ILE A 24 -8.57 -24.75 4.32
N LEU A 25 -9.75 -24.22 3.99
CA LEU A 25 -9.88 -23.10 3.06
C LEU A 25 -9.20 -21.84 3.61
N ALA A 26 -9.40 -21.54 4.90
CA ALA A 26 -8.80 -20.39 5.55
C ALA A 26 -7.26 -20.48 5.58
N ALA A 27 -6.69 -21.66 5.85
CA ALA A 27 -5.25 -21.88 5.88
C ALA A 27 -4.56 -21.52 4.55
N ILE A 28 -5.21 -21.77 3.41
CA ILE A 28 -4.68 -21.43 2.08
C ILE A 28 -5.01 -19.98 1.70
N ALA A 29 -6.20 -19.49 2.07
CA ALA A 29 -6.69 -18.17 1.69
C ALA A 29 -5.95 -17.03 2.40
N ILE A 30 -5.70 -17.15 3.70
CA ILE A 30 -5.05 -16.10 4.52
C ILE A 30 -3.69 -15.65 3.96
N PRO A 31 -2.72 -16.55 3.69
CA PRO A 31 -1.41 -16.12 3.19
C PRO A 31 -1.51 -15.48 1.80
N ARG A 32 -2.39 -16.00 0.92
CA ARG A 32 -2.60 -15.42 -0.41
C ARG A 32 -3.22 -14.03 -0.34
N PHE A 33 -4.24 -13.85 0.48
CA PHE A 33 -4.89 -12.55 0.64
C PHE A 33 -3.91 -11.51 1.18
N SER A 34 -3.10 -11.87 2.19
CA SER A 34 -2.07 -10.99 2.74
C SER A 34 -1.07 -10.52 1.67
N ALA A 35 -0.59 -11.44 0.81
CA ALA A 35 0.34 -11.08 -0.27
C ALA A 35 -0.29 -10.13 -1.30
N VAL A 36 -1.54 -10.38 -1.71
CA VAL A 36 -2.26 -9.50 -2.64
C VAL A 36 -2.47 -8.11 -2.06
N SER A 37 -2.86 -8.01 -0.78
CA SER A 37 -3.01 -6.71 -0.10
C SER A 37 -1.68 -5.95 -0.03
N LYS A 38 -0.55 -6.65 0.21
CA LYS A 38 0.78 -6.03 0.20
C LYS A 38 1.15 -5.48 -1.18
N ASN A 39 0.94 -6.26 -2.25
CA ASN A 39 1.22 -5.84 -3.61
C ASN A 39 0.35 -4.65 -4.05
N ALA A 40 -0.92 -4.63 -3.66
CA ALA A 40 -1.81 -3.49 -3.94
C ALA A 40 -1.32 -2.20 -3.28
N LYS A 41 -0.94 -2.28 -2.00
CA LYS A 41 -0.37 -1.13 -1.26
C LYS A 41 0.95 -0.64 -1.85
N GLN A 42 1.74 -1.56 -2.38
CA GLN A 42 2.99 -1.20 -3.04
C GLN A 42 2.74 -0.49 -4.38
N ALA A 43 1.79 -0.96 -5.19
CA ALA A 43 1.40 -0.26 -6.41
C ALA A 43 0.89 1.17 -6.12
N GLU A 44 0.18 1.37 -5.00
CA GLU A 44 -0.23 2.68 -4.52
C GLU A 44 0.98 3.57 -4.18
N ALA A 45 1.99 3.05 -3.49
CA ALA A 45 3.23 3.76 -3.18
C ALA A 45 3.97 4.23 -4.45
N GLY A 46 4.06 3.38 -5.47
CA GLY A 46 4.62 3.76 -6.77
C GLY A 46 3.83 4.86 -7.47
N SER A 47 2.50 4.84 -7.38
CA SER A 47 1.64 5.91 -7.92
C SER A 47 1.91 7.25 -7.23
N ILE A 48 2.07 7.24 -5.90
CA ILE A 48 2.38 8.44 -5.13
C ILE A 48 3.78 8.97 -5.46
N ASN A 49 4.79 8.10 -5.58
CA ASN A 49 6.13 8.50 -6.02
C ASN A 49 6.10 9.20 -7.39
N LYS A 50 5.25 8.75 -8.31
CA LYS A 50 5.05 9.42 -9.61
C LYS A 50 4.43 10.81 -9.46
N GLN A 51 3.51 10.99 -8.53
CA GLN A 51 2.93 12.31 -8.22
C GLN A 51 4.00 13.25 -7.65
N ILE A 52 4.77 12.78 -6.65
CA ILE A 52 5.91 13.51 -6.06
C ILE A 52 6.88 13.94 -7.16
N CYS A 53 7.25 13.04 -8.08
CA CYS A 53 8.11 13.38 -9.20
C CYS A 53 7.50 14.45 -10.11
N THR A 54 6.22 14.33 -10.47
CA THR A 54 5.54 15.31 -11.33
C THR A 54 5.53 16.70 -10.69
N LEU A 55 5.31 16.77 -9.37
CA LEU A 55 5.37 18.00 -8.61
C LEU A 55 6.81 18.53 -8.54
N ALA A 56 7.81 17.67 -8.37
CA ALA A 56 9.21 18.07 -8.33
C ALA A 56 9.70 18.65 -9.66
N LEU A 57 9.24 18.10 -10.80
CA LEU A 57 9.49 18.70 -12.11
C LEU A 57 8.82 20.07 -12.22
N THR A 58 7.57 20.20 -11.80
CA THR A 58 6.83 21.47 -11.84
C THR A 58 7.51 22.54 -10.97
N TYR A 59 7.95 22.17 -9.77
CA TYR A 59 8.70 23.06 -8.87
C TYR A 59 10.00 23.54 -9.51
N LYS A 60 10.76 22.61 -10.12
CA LYS A 60 12.00 22.90 -10.82
C LYS A 60 11.77 23.92 -11.96
N ASP A 61 10.73 23.71 -12.75
CA ASP A 61 10.36 24.58 -13.87
C ASP A 61 9.92 25.97 -13.38
N GLN A 62 9.11 26.04 -12.32
CA GLN A 62 8.64 27.31 -11.75
C GLN A 62 9.77 28.15 -11.12
N LYS A 63 10.75 27.51 -10.49
CA LYS A 63 11.88 28.18 -9.85
C LYS A 63 13.06 28.44 -10.80
N GLY A 64 13.02 27.90 -12.02
CA GLY A 64 14.14 27.96 -12.96
C GLY A 64 15.40 27.27 -12.43
N SER A 65 15.25 26.33 -11.51
CA SER A 65 16.35 25.60 -10.89
C SER A 65 16.80 24.46 -11.79
N THR A 66 18.09 24.11 -11.80
CA THR A 66 18.57 22.88 -12.45
C THR A 66 18.41 21.65 -11.55
N ALA A 67 18.30 21.88 -10.24
CA ALA A 67 18.14 20.88 -9.21
C ALA A 67 16.68 20.79 -8.73
N TYR A 68 16.30 19.62 -8.23
CA TYR A 68 14.94 19.31 -7.79
C TYR A 68 14.58 19.88 -6.39
N GLY A 69 15.38 20.78 -5.82
CA GLY A 69 15.30 21.11 -4.39
C GLY A 69 16.09 20.10 -3.56
N THR A 70 16.59 20.54 -2.40
CA THR A 70 17.44 19.74 -1.52
C THR A 70 16.77 19.42 -0.19
N ALA A 71 15.61 20.02 0.09
CA ALA A 71 14.92 19.92 1.37
C ALA A 71 13.62 19.14 1.21
N ASP A 72 13.74 17.81 1.27
CA ASP A 72 12.64 16.88 1.54
C ASP A 72 11.34 17.13 0.76
N LEU A 73 10.19 16.73 1.31
CA LEU A 73 8.88 17.00 0.73
C LEU A 73 8.41 18.44 0.93
N ASP A 74 9.04 19.19 1.83
CA ASP A 74 8.67 20.57 2.18
C ASP A 74 8.84 21.53 1.00
N ASP A 75 9.87 21.33 0.16
CA ASP A 75 10.06 22.13 -1.06
C ASP A 75 8.84 22.01 -2.01
N LEU A 76 8.15 20.86 -1.98
CA LEU A 76 7.00 20.55 -2.84
C LEU A 76 5.68 21.11 -2.31
N GLU A 77 5.61 21.55 -1.05
CA GLU A 77 4.39 22.17 -0.49
C GLU A 77 3.98 23.40 -1.30
N SER A 78 4.97 24.16 -1.78
CA SER A 78 4.76 25.34 -2.62
C SER A 78 4.08 25.06 -3.97
N VAL A 79 4.12 23.81 -4.45
CA VAL A 79 3.44 23.37 -5.68
C VAL A 79 2.22 22.48 -5.39
N GLY A 80 1.75 22.48 -4.13
CA GLY A 80 0.53 21.81 -3.71
C GLY A 80 0.71 20.37 -3.25
N TRP A 81 1.93 19.97 -2.87
CA TRP A 81 2.09 18.77 -2.05
C TRP A 81 1.63 19.07 -0.63
N ASP A 82 0.39 18.73 -0.30
CA ASP A 82 -0.01 18.59 1.08
C ASP A 82 0.54 17.24 1.56
N ASP A 83 1.43 17.24 2.57
CA ASP A 83 2.00 16.01 3.10
C ASP A 83 0.85 15.05 3.34
N ALA A 84 0.90 13.91 2.63
CA ALA A 84 -0.21 12.99 2.50
C ALA A 84 -0.52 12.34 3.86
N THR A 85 -1.15 13.11 4.75
CA THR A 85 -1.87 12.67 5.94
C THR A 85 -3.16 11.95 5.54
N ALA A 86 -3.38 11.70 4.25
CA ALA A 86 -4.42 10.85 3.71
C ALA A 86 -3.93 9.41 3.53
N THR A 87 -4.19 8.53 4.51
CA THR A 87 -4.27 7.05 4.42
C THR A 87 -3.03 6.25 3.92
N ALA A 88 -2.28 6.67 2.91
CA ALA A 88 -1.06 6.03 2.41
C ALA A 88 0.10 6.10 3.41
N ALA A 89 0.11 7.14 4.26
CA ALA A 89 1.01 7.23 5.40
C ALA A 89 0.75 6.15 6.47
N GLN A 90 -0.29 5.31 6.37
CA GLN A 90 -0.45 4.21 7.33
C GLN A 90 0.57 3.09 7.13
N TYR A 91 1.02 2.87 5.88
CA TYR A 91 1.87 1.73 5.53
C TYR A 91 3.26 2.13 5.03
N PHE A 92 3.40 3.35 4.49
CA PHE A 92 4.66 3.86 3.96
C PHE A 92 5.01 5.23 4.55
N THR A 93 6.30 5.50 4.61
CA THR A 93 6.90 6.83 4.74
C THR A 93 7.36 7.26 3.38
N PHE A 94 7.11 8.52 3.02
CA PHE A 94 7.59 9.10 1.78
C PHE A 94 8.69 10.11 2.10
N SER A 95 9.72 10.15 1.26
CA SER A 95 10.73 11.18 1.28
C SER A 95 11.11 11.55 -0.15
N PHE A 96 11.64 12.75 -0.31
CA PHE A 96 12.10 13.24 -1.59
C PHE A 96 13.46 13.88 -1.44
N GLY A 97 14.36 13.63 -2.38
CA GLY A 97 15.66 14.28 -2.35
C GLY A 97 16.43 14.00 -3.61
N SER A 98 17.19 14.99 -4.09
CA SER A 98 18.06 14.86 -5.26
C SER A 98 17.34 14.32 -6.52
N GLY A 99 16.04 14.60 -6.69
CA GLY A 99 15.26 14.10 -7.83
C GLY A 99 14.79 12.66 -7.70
N VAL A 100 14.81 12.09 -6.49
CA VAL A 100 14.34 10.73 -6.22
C VAL A 100 13.21 10.76 -5.19
N ALA A 101 12.03 10.28 -5.58
CA ALA A 101 10.93 10.01 -4.66
C ALA A 101 11.11 8.61 -4.06
N THR A 102 11.07 8.50 -2.74
CA THR A 102 11.31 7.25 -2.02
C THR A 102 10.10 6.95 -1.13
N ALA A 103 9.57 5.73 -1.24
CA ALA A 103 8.55 5.19 -0.35
C ALA A 103 9.17 4.02 0.43
N THR A 104 9.16 4.08 1.76
CA THR A 104 9.68 3.01 2.63
C THR A 104 8.59 2.50 3.55
N THR A 105 8.41 1.18 3.65
CA THR A 105 7.41 0.59 4.55
C THR A 105 7.64 1.02 5.99
N LYS A 106 6.55 1.27 6.72
CA LYS A 106 6.58 1.56 8.18
C LYS A 106 6.77 0.32 9.04
N ASP A 107 6.72 -0.87 8.43
CA ASP A 107 6.91 -2.14 9.11
C ASP A 107 8.42 -2.43 9.28
N ALA A 108 8.90 -2.31 10.51
CA ALA A 108 10.30 -2.53 10.84
C ALA A 108 10.75 -4.00 10.64
N ALA A 109 9.82 -4.96 10.60
CA ALA A 109 10.16 -6.37 10.38
C ALA A 109 10.30 -6.73 8.90
N GLN A 110 9.72 -5.93 7.99
CA GLN A 110 9.80 -6.11 6.54
C GLN A 110 9.95 -4.74 5.86
N THR A 111 11.14 -4.15 6.02
CA THR A 111 11.49 -2.91 5.33
C THR A 111 11.58 -3.17 3.83
N LYS A 112 10.73 -2.50 3.06
CA LYS A 112 10.77 -2.48 1.61
C LYS A 112 10.77 -1.04 1.16
N THR A 113 11.69 -0.70 0.28
CA THR A 113 11.88 0.65 -0.23
C THR A 113 11.65 0.64 -1.74
N GLU A 114 10.74 1.48 -2.20
CA GLU A 114 10.57 1.80 -3.61
C GLU A 114 11.07 3.20 -3.89
N LYS A 115 11.97 3.30 -4.84
CA LYS A 115 12.51 4.58 -5.31
C LYS A 115 12.08 4.80 -6.74
N MET A 116 11.66 6.01 -7.04
CA MET A 116 11.43 6.48 -8.39
C MET A 116 12.38 7.64 -8.67
N ASP A 117 13.22 7.45 -9.69
CA ASP A 117 14.01 8.55 -10.25
C ASP A 117 13.09 9.41 -11.11
N CYS A 118 12.96 10.69 -10.74
CA CYS A 118 12.05 11.61 -11.40
C CYS A 118 12.57 12.10 -12.75
N ALA A 119 13.87 12.00 -13.02
CA ALA A 119 14.45 12.35 -14.31
C ALA A 119 14.25 11.25 -15.35
N THR A 120 14.41 9.98 -14.94
CA THR A 120 14.34 8.83 -15.85
C THR A 120 13.01 8.07 -15.80
N GLY A 121 12.21 8.28 -14.75
CA GLY A 121 11.02 7.48 -14.45
C GLY A 121 11.35 6.05 -14.01
N ALA A 122 12.62 5.72 -13.80
CA ALA A 122 13.03 4.37 -13.40
C ALA A 122 12.57 4.06 -11.98
N ILE A 123 11.91 2.91 -11.81
CA ILE A 123 11.50 2.38 -10.50
C ILE A 123 12.52 1.34 -10.06
N THR A 124 13.08 1.52 -8.87
CA THR A 124 13.94 0.52 -8.22
C THR A 124 13.31 0.13 -6.89
N SER A 125 13.29 -1.17 -6.61
CA SER A 125 12.74 -1.71 -5.36
C SER A 125 13.79 -2.56 -4.66
N SER A 126 13.94 -2.38 -3.34
CA SER A 126 14.85 -3.11 -2.46
C SER A 126 14.17 -3.48 -1.17
#